data_AF-A0A1Y4F5Q2-F1
#
_entry.id   AF-A0A1Y4F5Q2-F1
#
_cell.length_a   1.000
_cell.length_b   1.000
_cell.length_c   1.000
_cell.angle_alpha   90.00
_cell.angle_beta   90.00
_cell.angle_gamma   90.00
#
_symmetry.space_group_name_H-M   'P 1'
#
loop_
_entity.id
_entity.type
_entity.pdbx_description
1 polymer ?
#
loop_
_entity_poly.entity_id
_entity_poly.type
_entity_poly.pdbx_seq_one_letter_code
_entity_poly.pdbx_strand_id
1 'polypeptide(L)'
;MLEKIMEEIDDLPVITDMDDGCLLKYADVEDIIRKHMNDDWIPAEERLPKIEGVYDVTVINGKGESVVCTWQFLAGQHLSGRQTYVDGVHYWADNYRGDPINKYLSKSVIAWRERPKPYRPEKGAEKD
;
A
#
# COMPACT_ATOMS: atom_id res chain seq x y z
N MET A 1 6.08 5.26 8.25
CA MET A 1 6.64 5.80 7.00
C MET A 1 6.89 7.30 7.12
N LEU A 2 5.86 8.14 7.30
CA LEU A 2 6.04 9.61 7.34
C LEU A 2 7.05 10.09 8.40
N GLU A 3 7.02 9.54 9.61
CA GLU A 3 7.96 9.91 10.68
C GLU A 3 9.43 9.63 10.30
N LYS A 4 9.70 8.49 9.64
CA LYS A 4 11.05 8.16 9.15
C LYS A 4 11.51 9.08 8.04
N ILE A 5 10.61 9.46 7.14
CA ILE A 5 10.90 10.43 6.07
C ILE A 5 11.27 11.78 6.69
N MET A 6 10.52 12.23 7.71
CA MET A 6 10.82 13.49 8.40
C MET A 6 12.15 13.41 9.15
N GLU A 7 12.43 12.32 9.86
CA GLU A 7 13.69 12.10 10.57
C GLU A 7 14.90 12.15 9.60
N GLU A 8 14.84 11.46 8.46
CA GLU A 8 15.93 11.51 7.47
C GLU A 8 16.08 12.89 6.81
N ILE A 9 14.99 13.67 6.66
CA ILE A 9 15.03 15.05 6.14
C ILE A 9 15.66 16.00 7.18
N ASP A 10 15.33 15.84 8.46
CA ASP A 10 15.88 16.66 9.55
C ASP A 10 17.40 16.46 9.71
N ASP A 11 17.92 15.29 9.34
CA ASP A 11 19.35 14.97 9.34
C ASP A 11 20.12 15.51 8.10
N LEU A 12 19.43 16.09 7.11
CA LEU A 12 20.10 16.62 5.91
C LEU A 12 20.95 17.87 6.20
N PRO A 13 22.08 18.04 5.49
CA PRO A 13 22.90 19.23 5.65
C PRO A 13 22.15 20.48 5.13
N VAL A 14 21.99 21.45 6.01
CA VAL A 14 21.41 22.75 5.64
C VAL A 14 22.37 23.52 4.73
N ILE A 15 21.86 24.01 3.61
CA ILE A 15 22.60 24.87 2.67
C ILE A 15 22.72 26.29 3.22
N THR A 16 21.65 26.80 3.82
CA THR A 16 21.59 28.14 4.41
C THR A 16 20.58 28.15 5.55
N ASP A 17 21.03 28.58 6.73
CA ASP A 17 20.18 28.91 7.87
C ASP A 17 19.82 30.40 7.79
N MET A 18 18.52 30.69 7.81
CA MET A 18 17.97 32.04 7.87
C MET A 18 17.14 32.20 9.16
N ASP A 19 16.86 33.43 9.58
CA ASP A 19 16.09 33.69 10.80
C ASP A 19 14.67 33.09 10.77
N ASP A 20 14.12 32.77 9.59
CA ASP A 20 12.77 32.23 9.37
C ASP A 20 12.73 30.79 8.81
N GLY A 21 13.87 30.11 8.65
CA GLY A 21 13.92 28.72 8.20
C GLY A 21 15.25 28.26 7.63
N CYS A 22 15.28 27.01 7.15
CA CYS A 22 16.44 26.38 6.55
C CYS A 22 16.19 26.01 5.09
N LEU A 23 17.24 26.09 4.26
CA LEU A 23 17.21 25.62 2.87
C LEU A 23 17.90 24.26 2.75
N LEU A 24 17.17 23.28 2.23
CA LEU A 24 17.67 21.94 1.90
C LEU A 24 17.85 21.77 0.39
N LYS A 25 18.71 20.84 -0.01
CA LYS A 25 18.86 20.48 -1.43
C LYS A 25 17.66 19.66 -1.85
N TYR A 26 16.95 20.13 -2.88
CA TYR A 26 15.81 19.42 -3.45
C TYR A 26 16.14 17.96 -3.84
N ALA A 27 17.32 17.73 -4.44
CA ALA A 27 17.72 16.39 -4.87
C ALA A 27 17.82 15.39 -3.70
N ASP A 28 18.35 15.84 -2.56
CA ASP A 28 18.52 14.98 -1.38
C ASP A 28 17.15 14.65 -0.74
N VAL A 29 16.26 15.66 -0.66
CA VAL A 29 14.87 15.46 -0.19
C VAL A 29 14.10 14.54 -1.14
N GLU A 30 14.25 14.72 -2.45
CA GLU A 30 13.63 13.88 -3.47
C GLU A 30 14.09 12.42 -3.36
N ASP A 31 15.39 12.19 -3.16
CA ASP A 31 15.95 10.84 -3.00
C ASP A 31 15.41 10.13 -1.75
N ILE A 32 15.27 10.85 -0.62
CA ILE A 32 14.65 10.30 0.60
C ILE A 32 13.19 9.92 0.32
N ILE A 33 12.40 10.83 -0.25
CA ILE A 33 10.99 10.54 -0.56
C ILE A 33 10.89 9.31 -1.47
N ARG A 34 11.69 9.25 -2.54
CA ARG A 34 11.70 8.12 -3.49
C ARG A 34 12.11 6.81 -2.83
N LYS A 35 13.11 6.83 -1.95
CA LYS A 35 13.56 5.67 -1.18
C LYS A 35 12.41 5.09 -0.36
N HIS A 36 11.63 5.94 0.29
CA HIS A 36 10.55 5.50 1.18
C HIS A 36 9.20 5.31 0.49
N MET A 37 9.05 5.58 -0.82
CA MET A 37 7.78 5.39 -1.54
C MET A 37 7.23 3.95 -1.46
N ASN A 38 8.10 2.96 -1.27
CA ASN A 38 7.74 1.55 -1.25
C ASN A 38 7.78 0.91 0.15
N ASP A 39 8.11 1.65 1.20
CA ASP A 39 8.39 1.10 2.55
C ASP A 39 7.22 0.38 3.22
N ASP A 40 5.97 0.71 2.85
CA ASP A 40 4.80 0.08 3.44
C ASP A 40 4.48 -1.28 2.79
N TRP A 41 5.14 -1.62 1.67
CA TRP A 41 4.95 -2.89 0.99
C TRP A 41 5.78 -3.99 1.62
N ILE A 42 5.12 -5.05 2.06
CA ILE A 42 5.71 -6.25 2.63
C ILE A 42 5.74 -7.32 1.53
N PRO A 43 6.91 -7.86 1.17
CA PRO A 43 6.98 -8.98 0.24
C PRO A 43 6.15 -10.17 0.72
N ALA A 44 5.37 -10.78 -0.16
CA ALA A 44 4.53 -11.92 0.21
C ALA A 44 5.35 -13.13 0.69
N GLU A 45 6.59 -13.27 0.21
CA GLU A 45 7.56 -14.28 0.66
C GLU A 45 8.06 -14.06 2.09
N GLU A 46 8.04 -12.82 2.59
CA GLU A 46 8.41 -12.52 3.98
C GLU A 46 7.32 -13.02 4.93
N ARG A 47 6.06 -12.66 4.65
CA ARG A 47 4.88 -13.05 5.42
C ARG A 47 3.60 -12.64 4.71
N LEU A 48 2.48 -13.25 5.09
CA LEU A 48 1.13 -12.81 4.73
C LEU A 48 0.48 -12.02 5.90
N PRO A 49 -0.63 -11.28 5.64
CA PRO A 49 -1.43 -10.69 6.71
C PRO A 49 -1.88 -11.75 7.73
N LYS A 50 -2.07 -11.34 8.99
CA LYS A 50 -2.54 -12.23 10.07
C LYS A 50 -3.79 -11.72 10.77
N ILE A 51 -4.20 -10.50 10.46
CA ILE A 51 -5.32 -9.81 11.07
C ILE A 51 -6.37 -9.61 9.98
N GLU A 52 -7.64 -9.80 10.29
CA GLU A 52 -8.70 -9.51 9.34
C GLU A 52 -8.66 -8.03 8.93
N GLY A 53 -8.90 -7.74 7.65
CA GLY A 53 -8.80 -6.39 7.14
C GLY A 53 -8.83 -6.30 5.64
N VAL A 54 -8.67 -5.07 5.15
CA VAL A 54 -8.55 -4.75 3.72
C VAL A 54 -7.11 -4.33 3.44
N TYR A 55 -6.52 -4.95 2.42
CA TYR A 55 -5.13 -4.83 2.05
C TYR A 55 -5.00 -4.41 0.59
N ASP A 56 -4.04 -3.55 0.29
CA ASP A 56 -3.58 -3.40 -1.09
C ASP A 56 -2.57 -4.51 -1.38
N VAL A 57 -2.67 -5.15 -2.54
CA VAL A 57 -1.74 -6.19 -2.99
C VAL A 57 -1.19 -5.88 -4.36
N THR A 58 0.06 -6.23 -4.60
CA THR A 58 0.67 -6.19 -5.92
C THR A 58 0.75 -7.61 -6.46
N VAL A 59 0.20 -7.82 -7.65
CA VAL A 59 0.17 -9.13 -8.31
C VAL A 59 0.74 -9.05 -9.72
N ILE A 60 1.35 -10.14 -10.18
CA ILE A 60 1.70 -10.31 -11.59
C ILE A 60 0.51 -10.92 -12.32
N ASN A 61 -0.09 -10.17 -13.26
CA ASN A 61 -1.25 -10.62 -14.02
C ASN A 61 -0.87 -11.68 -15.08
N GLY A 62 -1.86 -12.21 -15.80
CA GLY A 62 -1.64 -13.22 -16.85
C GLY A 62 -0.80 -12.75 -18.05
N LYS A 63 -0.50 -11.45 -18.14
CA LYS A 63 0.38 -10.85 -19.16
C LYS A 63 1.79 -10.58 -18.63
N GLY A 64 2.08 -10.89 -17.37
CA GLY A 64 3.37 -10.59 -16.74
C GLY A 64 3.49 -9.16 -16.20
N GLU A 65 2.40 -8.40 -16.16
CA GLU A 65 2.42 -6.99 -15.70
C GLU A 65 2.13 -6.92 -14.19
N SER A 66 2.81 -6.02 -13.50
CA SER A 66 2.54 -5.71 -12.09
C SER A 66 1.29 -4.83 -11.98
N VAL A 67 0.30 -5.28 -11.24
CA VAL A 67 -0.96 -4.56 -11.00
C VAL A 67 -1.30 -4.52 -9.53
N VAL A 68 -1.81 -3.39 -9.07
CA VAL A 68 -2.33 -3.22 -7.70
C VAL A 68 -3.79 -3.66 -7.66
N CYS A 69 -4.13 -4.53 -6.72
CA CYS A 69 -5.48 -4.98 -6.43
C CYS A 69 -5.80 -4.80 -4.95
N THR A 70 -7.06 -4.99 -4.58
CA THR A 70 -7.48 -5.01 -3.18
C THR A 70 -7.80 -6.44 -2.76
N TRP A 71 -7.22 -6.85 -1.63
CA TRP A 71 -7.62 -8.04 -0.90
C TRP A 71 -8.41 -7.67 0.33
N GLN A 72 -9.31 -8.54 0.73
CA GLN A 72 -9.89 -8.51 2.05
C GLN A 72 -9.76 -9.91 2.67
N PHE A 73 -9.36 -9.92 3.92
CA PHE A 73 -9.11 -11.10 4.73
C PHE A 73 -10.09 -11.09 5.90
N LEU A 74 -10.87 -12.16 6.08
CA LEU A 74 -11.84 -12.37 7.17
C LEU A 74 -11.69 -13.82 7.59
N ALA A 75 -11.70 -14.11 8.88
CA ALA A 75 -11.81 -15.46 9.38
C ALA A 75 -13.30 -15.85 9.42
N GLY A 76 -13.69 -16.85 8.63
CA GLY A 76 -15.03 -17.44 8.69
C GLY A 76 -16.04 -16.97 7.63
N GLN A 77 -17.30 -17.38 7.81
CA GLN A 77 -18.15 -17.98 6.79
C GLN A 77 -18.60 -17.09 5.61
N HIS A 78 -18.27 -17.58 4.40
CA HIS A 78 -18.83 -17.34 3.06
C HIS A 78 -20.07 -16.42 2.94
N LEU A 79 -19.85 -15.16 2.54
CA LEU A 79 -20.90 -14.25 2.09
C LEU A 79 -21.09 -14.38 0.57
N SER A 80 -22.07 -15.21 0.18
CA SER A 80 -22.71 -15.24 -1.15
C SER A 80 -21.81 -15.14 -2.40
N GLY A 81 -21.23 -16.27 -2.83
CA GLY A 81 -21.33 -16.79 -4.21
C GLY A 81 -20.70 -16.04 -5.40
N ARG A 82 -20.04 -14.90 -5.20
CA ARG A 82 -19.36 -14.13 -6.27
C ARG A 82 -17.92 -13.72 -5.92
N GLN A 83 -17.24 -14.52 -5.11
CA GLN A 83 -15.87 -14.24 -4.64
C GLN A 83 -14.96 -15.44 -4.90
N THR A 84 -13.72 -15.19 -5.31
CA THR A 84 -12.75 -16.24 -5.64
C THR A 84 -11.72 -16.37 -4.53
N TYR A 85 -11.57 -17.60 -4.01
CA TYR A 85 -10.59 -17.95 -2.99
C TYR A 85 -9.17 -17.96 -3.56
N VAL A 86 -8.26 -17.37 -2.80
CA VAL A 86 -6.89 -17.18 -3.27
C VAL A 86 -5.95 -18.31 -2.79
N ASP A 87 -6.08 -18.82 -1.57
CA ASP A 87 -5.16 -19.84 -1.00
C ASP A 87 -5.76 -20.82 0.03
N GLY A 88 -7.08 -20.82 0.24
CA GLY A 88 -7.71 -21.65 1.28
C GLY A 88 -7.61 -21.11 2.72
N VAL A 89 -7.04 -19.91 2.90
CA VAL A 89 -6.92 -19.21 4.20
C VAL A 89 -7.91 -18.04 4.32
N HIS A 90 -8.86 -17.89 3.38
CA HIS A 90 -9.91 -16.85 3.35
C HIS A 90 -9.46 -15.44 2.90
N TYR A 91 -8.56 -15.35 1.91
CA TYR A 91 -8.38 -14.08 1.18
C TYR A 91 -9.29 -14.05 -0.05
N TRP A 92 -10.08 -12.99 -0.21
CA TRP A 92 -10.75 -12.67 -1.48
C TRP A 92 -10.17 -11.41 -2.08
N ALA A 93 -10.06 -11.42 -3.40
CA ALA A 93 -9.85 -10.23 -4.20
C ALA A 93 -11.21 -9.77 -4.77
N ASP A 94 -11.38 -8.48 -5.00
CA ASP A 94 -12.41 -7.99 -5.92
C ASP A 94 -11.82 -7.96 -7.34
N ASN A 95 -12.59 -8.42 -8.33
CA ASN A 95 -12.14 -8.47 -9.72
C ASN A 95 -12.00 -7.04 -10.24
N TYR A 96 -10.78 -6.54 -10.36
CA TYR A 96 -10.56 -5.33 -11.15
C TYR A 96 -10.98 -5.65 -12.60
N ARG A 97 -12.14 -5.12 -13.01
CA ARG A 97 -12.70 -5.13 -14.39
C ARG A 97 -13.43 -6.40 -14.86
N GLY A 98 -13.87 -7.27 -13.96
CA GLY A 98 -14.74 -8.39 -14.35
C GLY A 98 -14.06 -9.53 -15.12
N ASP A 99 -12.75 -9.46 -15.31
CA ASP A 99 -11.95 -10.64 -15.67
C ASP A 99 -11.89 -11.58 -14.46
N PRO A 100 -12.02 -12.91 -14.65
CA PRO A 100 -12.02 -13.85 -13.52
C PRO A 100 -10.70 -13.77 -12.75
N ILE A 101 -10.77 -13.53 -11.43
CA ILE A 101 -9.66 -13.71 -10.49
C ILE A 101 -9.03 -15.07 -10.78
N ASN A 102 -7.80 -15.01 -11.27
CA ASN A 102 -7.06 -16.18 -11.63
C ASN A 102 -6.86 -17.07 -10.39
N LYS A 103 -7.06 -18.38 -10.51
CA LYS A 103 -6.72 -19.40 -9.49
C LYS A 103 -5.25 -19.35 -9.01
N TYR A 104 -4.41 -18.54 -9.65
CA TYR A 104 -3.03 -18.29 -9.30
C TYR A 104 -2.81 -17.00 -8.49
N LEU A 105 -3.85 -16.25 -8.09
CA LEU A 105 -3.64 -14.92 -7.50
C LEU A 105 -2.73 -14.96 -6.26
N SER A 106 -2.79 -16.01 -5.43
CA SER A 106 -1.90 -16.18 -4.26
C SER A 106 -0.47 -16.45 -4.66
N LYS A 107 -0.29 -17.24 -5.72
CA LYS A 107 1.01 -17.56 -6.32
C LYS A 107 1.60 -16.39 -7.12
N SER A 108 0.77 -15.41 -7.43
CA SER A 108 1.13 -14.22 -8.21
C SER A 108 1.27 -12.96 -7.35
N VAL A 109 0.94 -13.01 -6.05
CA VAL A 109 1.17 -11.89 -5.14
C VAL A 109 2.64 -11.82 -4.80
N ILE A 110 3.21 -10.64 -5.02
CA ILE A 110 4.62 -10.38 -4.76
C ILE A 110 4.79 -9.48 -3.54
N ALA A 111 3.83 -8.62 -3.24
CA ALA A 111 3.84 -7.77 -2.06
C ALA A 111 2.42 -7.36 -1.63
N TRP A 112 2.27 -6.96 -0.37
CA TRP A 112 1.02 -6.44 0.18
C TRP A 112 1.28 -5.33 1.20
N ARG A 113 0.27 -4.52 1.49
CA ARG A 113 0.29 -3.54 2.58
C ARG A 113 -1.10 -3.34 3.16
N GLU A 114 -1.17 -2.84 4.40
CA GLU A 114 -2.44 -2.35 4.95
C GLU A 114 -2.97 -1.19 4.10
N ARG A 115 -4.27 -1.20 3.80
CA ARG A 115 -4.87 -0.13 3.01
C ARG A 115 -4.76 1.20 3.78
N PRO A 116 -4.22 2.27 3.17
CA PRO A 116 -4.13 3.57 3.83
C PRO A 116 -5.49 4.04 4.34
N LYS A 117 -5.49 4.78 5.45
CA LYS A 117 -6.72 5.35 6.01
C LYS A 117 -7.39 6.26 4.95
N PRO A 118 -8.73 6.25 4.86
CA PRO A 118 -9.44 7.17 3.99
C PRO A 118 -9.07 8.62 4.27
N TYR A 119 -9.05 9.44 3.23
CA TYR A 119 -8.90 10.89 3.37
C TYR A 119 -9.93 11.42 4.36
N ARG A 120 -9.47 12.19 5.35
CA ARG A 120 -10.32 12.93 6.27
C ARG A 120 -10.25 14.40 5.89
N PRO A 121 -11.36 15.00 5.41
CA PRO A 121 -11.37 16.43 5.12
C PRO A 121 -11.06 17.25 6.38
N GLU A 122 -10.41 18.39 6.19
CA GLU A 122 -10.27 19.37 7.27
C GLU A 122 -11.64 19.89 7.68
N LYS A 123 -11.82 20.16 8.99
CA LYS A 123 -13.08 20.66 9.53
C LYS A 123 -13.49 21.94 8.78
N GLY A 124 -14.63 21.89 8.07
CA GLY A 124 -15.17 22.99 7.26
C GLY A 124 -15.14 22.76 5.74
N ALA A 125 -14.58 21.65 5.25
CA ALA A 125 -14.67 21.26 3.83
C ALA A 125 -15.95 20.48 3.48
N GLU A 126 -16.79 20.14 4.47
CA GLU A 126 -18.17 19.72 4.26
C GLU A 126 -18.97 20.95 3.82
N LYS A 127 -19.08 21.16 2.51
CA LYS A 127 -19.99 22.16 1.96
C LYS A 127 -21.43 21.64 2.12
N ASP A 128 -22.29 22.53 2.63
CA ASP A 128 -23.75 22.38 2.69
C ASP A 128 -24.37 21.95 1.33
#